data_AF-A0A2J6Q826-F1
#
_entry.id   AF-A0A2J6Q826-F1
#
_cell.length_a   1.000
_cell.length_b   1.000
_cell.length_c   1.000
_cell.angle_alpha   90.00
_cell.angle_beta   90.00
_cell.angle_gamma   90.00
#
_symmetry.space_group_name_H-M   'P 1'
#
loop_
_entity.id
_entity.type
_entity.pdbx_description
1 polymer ?
#
loop_
_entity_poly.entity_id
_entity_poly.type
_entity_poly.pdbx_seq_one_letter_code
_entity_poly.pdbx_strand_id
1 'polypeptide(L)'
;NPLPHVIQTKAGLALLEIQGTLNLPDHGDEDAFNSTSGEAGDGKFMETPIGRLVFPDYEGDEGDKWMKRVYLYVGKHQRLTGEVKKLPKAIAVIRKRNSEGGGQNVGAAEGEKGATEELEVVEIVKYKILFSIRPEPVGT
;
A
#
# COMPACT_ATOMS: atom_id res chain seq x y z
N ASN A 1 -16.94 -15.74 -10.41
CA ASN A 1 -15.77 -15.77 -11.32
C ASN A 1 -14.88 -14.57 -10.99
N PRO A 2 -14.13 -14.60 -9.87
CA PRO A 2 -13.28 -13.47 -9.54
C PRO A 2 -11.87 -13.74 -10.05
N LEU A 3 -11.47 -12.81 -10.91
CA LEU A 3 -10.15 -12.41 -11.40
C LEU A 3 -8.92 -12.88 -10.59
N PRO A 4 -7.75 -12.94 -11.25
CA PRO A 4 -6.60 -13.64 -10.73
C PRO A 4 -5.91 -12.77 -9.64
N HIS A 5 -5.66 -13.36 -8.46
CA HIS A 5 -5.08 -12.74 -7.26
C HIS A 5 -3.67 -12.15 -7.50
N VAL A 6 -3.66 -10.91 -7.98
CA VAL A 6 -2.71 -9.86 -7.54
C VAL A 6 -2.52 -9.98 -6.01
N ILE A 7 -1.38 -9.56 -5.45
CA ILE A 7 -1.17 -9.47 -3.98
C ILE A 7 -2.14 -8.47 -3.38
N GLN A 8 -3.40 -8.87 -3.31
CA GLN A 8 -4.50 -8.21 -2.68
C GLN A 8 -4.76 -9.09 -1.47
N THR A 9 -4.43 -8.54 -0.32
CA THR A 9 -5.00 -9.03 0.92
C THR A 9 -6.53 -8.81 0.90
N LYS A 10 -7.29 -9.29 1.89
CA LYS A 10 -8.77 -9.22 1.84
C LYS A 10 -9.28 -7.77 1.75
N ALA A 11 -8.48 -6.81 2.21
CA ALA A 11 -8.72 -5.38 2.09
C ALA A 11 -8.13 -4.73 0.81
N GLY A 12 -7.46 -5.48 -0.05
CA GLY A 12 -6.77 -4.96 -1.24
C GLY A 12 -5.39 -4.33 -0.95
N LEU A 13 -4.86 -4.48 0.27
CA LEU A 13 -3.55 -3.94 0.65
C LEU A 13 -2.41 -4.84 0.17
N ALA A 14 -1.29 -4.23 -0.22
CA ALA A 14 -0.05 -4.90 -0.57
C ALA A 14 1.13 -4.19 0.11
N LEU A 15 2.18 -4.94 0.45
CA LEU A 15 3.44 -4.36 0.92
C LEU A 15 4.44 -4.30 -0.24
N LEU A 16 4.84 -3.09 -0.59
CA LEU A 16 5.87 -2.78 -1.58
C LEU A 16 7.13 -2.28 -0.87
N GLU A 17 8.26 -2.93 -1.11
CA GLU A 17 9.56 -2.57 -0.55
C GLU A 17 10.54 -2.23 -1.69
N ILE A 18 11.06 -1.00 -1.67
CA ILE A 18 12.02 -0.50 -2.66
C ILE A 18 13.29 -0.11 -1.92
N GLN A 19 14.43 -0.65 -2.33
CA GLN A 19 15.73 -0.23 -1.82
C GLN A 19 16.16 1.06 -2.54
N GLY A 20 15.75 2.20 -2.00
CA GLY A 20 16.05 3.52 -2.53
C GLY A 20 15.02 4.54 -2.08
N THR A 21 14.97 5.67 -2.78
CA THR A 21 13.98 6.72 -2.56
C THR A 21 13.12 6.88 -3.80
N LEU A 22 11.83 7.13 -3.59
CA LEU A 22 10.93 7.53 -4.66
C LEU A 22 10.83 9.05 -4.67
N ASN A 23 11.20 9.67 -5.78
CA ASN A 23 11.06 11.11 -5.95
C ASN A 23 9.65 11.38 -6.48
N LEU A 24 8.86 12.12 -5.72
CA LEU A 24 7.52 12.53 -6.07
C LEU A 24 7.54 14.02 -6.47
N PRO A 25 6.65 14.45 -7.39
CA PRO A 25 6.45 15.88 -7.65
C PRO A 25 6.00 16.60 -6.38
N ASP A 26 6.42 17.86 -6.24
CA ASP A 26 5.99 18.71 -5.14
C ASP A 26 4.51 19.09 -5.32
N HIS A 27 3.82 19.35 -4.20
CA HIS A 27 2.38 19.66 -4.18
C HIS A 27 1.95 20.95 -4.92
N GLY A 28 2.87 21.61 -5.63
CA GLY A 28 2.63 22.80 -6.45
C GLY A 28 2.65 22.57 -7.97
N ASP A 29 2.97 21.36 -8.45
CA ASP A 29 2.98 21.05 -9.88
C ASP A 29 1.55 20.71 -10.35
N GLU A 30 0.81 21.72 -10.79
CA GLU A 30 -0.60 21.60 -11.24
C GLU A 30 -0.80 20.55 -12.35
N ASP A 31 0.25 20.25 -13.14
CA ASP A 31 0.23 19.25 -14.22
C ASP A 31 0.34 17.79 -13.73
N ALA A 32 0.77 17.55 -12.48
CA ALA A 32 0.94 16.20 -11.92
C ALA A 32 -0.32 15.67 -11.22
N PHE A 33 -1.31 16.53 -10.97
CA PHE A 33 -2.53 16.21 -10.23
C PHE A 33 -3.67 15.83 -11.16
N ASN A 34 -3.68 14.58 -11.63
CA ASN A 34 -4.92 14.02 -12.16
C ASN A 34 -5.84 13.70 -10.98
N SER A 35 -6.65 14.68 -10.58
CA SER A 35 -7.63 14.53 -9.51
C SER A 35 -8.66 13.47 -9.92
N THR A 36 -8.47 12.23 -9.49
CA THR A 36 -9.57 11.27 -9.40
C THR A 36 -10.52 11.77 -8.32
N SER A 37 -11.42 12.68 -8.71
CA SER A 37 -12.50 13.15 -7.86
C SER A 37 -13.48 12.01 -7.62
N GLY A 38 -13.20 11.19 -6.61
CA GLY A 38 -14.21 10.40 -5.94
C GLY A 38 -15.19 11.35 -5.27
N GLU A 39 -16.38 11.52 -5.86
CA GLU A 39 -17.46 12.24 -5.21
C GLU A 39 -17.91 11.48 -3.96
N ALA A 40 -17.71 12.14 -2.82
CA ALA A 40 -18.65 12.31 -1.70
C ALA A 40 -18.03 11.97 -0.33
N GLY A 41 -17.78 13.03 0.44
CA GLY A 41 -17.69 12.99 1.89
C GLY A 41 -16.30 12.76 2.46
N ASP A 42 -15.73 13.84 3.01
CA ASP A 42 -14.65 13.85 4.01
C ASP A 42 -13.21 13.53 3.50
N GLY A 43 -12.38 14.57 3.41
CA GLY A 43 -10.96 14.48 3.07
C GLY A 43 -10.65 14.44 1.57
N LYS A 44 -10.08 15.51 1.00
CA LYS A 44 -9.49 15.46 -0.35
C LYS A 44 -8.25 14.55 -0.30
N PHE A 45 -8.37 13.31 -0.76
CA PHE A 45 -7.20 12.46 -1.01
C PHE A 45 -6.52 12.93 -2.30
N MET A 46 -5.24 13.32 -2.21
CA MET A 46 -4.40 13.57 -3.36
C MET A 46 -3.60 12.30 -3.65
N GLU A 47 -3.83 11.70 -4.81
CA GLU A 47 -3.07 10.56 -5.30
C GLU A 47 -2.11 11.01 -6.40
N THR A 48 -0.84 10.61 -6.28
CA THR A 48 0.17 10.88 -7.31
C THR A 48 0.44 9.59 -8.08
N PRO A 49 0.12 9.50 -9.38
CA PRO A 49 0.39 8.31 -10.17
C PRO A 49 1.91 8.16 -10.38
N ILE A 50 2.48 7.12 -9.79
CA ILE A 50 3.93 6.86 -9.83
C ILE A 50 4.32 6.00 -11.04
N GLY A 51 3.47 5.04 -11.39
CA GLY A 51 3.87 3.96 -12.28
C GLY A 51 2.91 2.79 -12.31
N ARG A 52 3.40 1.63 -12.78
CA ARG A 52 2.62 0.39 -12.87
C ARG A 52 3.43 -0.83 -12.47
N LEU A 53 2.74 -1.79 -11.83
CA LEU A 53 3.26 -3.13 -11.54
C LEU A 53 2.82 -4.11 -12.62
N VAL A 54 3.72 -5.02 -13.01
CA VAL A 54 3.47 -6.06 -14.00
C VAL A 54 3.99 -7.39 -13.47
N PHE A 55 3.12 -8.40 -13.49
CA PHE A 55 3.42 -9.78 -13.14
C PHE A 55 3.44 -10.62 -14.43
N PRO A 56 4.56 -10.65 -15.18
CA PRO A 56 4.61 -11.20 -16.53
C PRO A 56 4.32 -12.70 -16.57
N ASP A 57 4.70 -13.42 -15.52
CA ASP A 57 4.59 -14.87 -15.43
C ASP A 57 3.28 -15.32 -14.75
N TYR A 58 2.34 -14.39 -14.55
CA TYR A 58 1.08 -14.67 -13.88
C TYR A 58 -0.01 -15.09 -14.88
N GLU A 59 -0.25 -16.39 -14.97
CA GLU A 59 -1.22 -17.00 -15.89
C GLU A 59 -2.52 -17.46 -15.18
N GLY A 60 -2.78 -16.95 -13.97
CA GLY A 60 -3.95 -17.33 -13.17
C GLY A 60 -3.82 -18.65 -12.40
N ASP A 61 -2.59 -19.16 -12.23
CA ASP A 61 -2.29 -20.50 -11.71
C ASP A 61 -1.88 -20.52 -10.20
N GLU A 62 -2.00 -21.68 -9.56
CA GLU A 62 -1.85 -21.93 -8.10
C GLU A 62 -0.38 -22.06 -7.61
N GLY A 63 0.62 -21.85 -8.46
CA GLY A 63 2.04 -22.06 -8.13
C GLY A 63 2.85 -20.79 -7.83
N ASP A 64 3.95 -20.91 -7.10
CA ASP A 64 4.84 -19.78 -6.73
C ASP A 64 5.79 -19.34 -7.86
N LYS A 65 5.65 -19.85 -9.10
CA LYS A 65 6.57 -19.50 -10.20
C LYS A 65 6.47 -18.02 -10.59
N TRP A 66 5.25 -17.48 -10.63
CA TRP A 66 5.00 -16.09 -10.98
C TRP A 66 5.59 -15.10 -9.97
N MET A 67 5.82 -15.55 -8.73
CA MET A 67 6.42 -14.75 -7.66
C MET A 67 7.88 -14.40 -7.93
N LYS A 68 8.57 -15.12 -8.83
CA LYS A 68 10.01 -14.93 -9.07
C LYS A 68 10.34 -13.65 -9.82
N ARG A 69 9.35 -13.00 -10.44
CA ARG A 69 9.59 -11.85 -11.31
C ARG A 69 8.40 -10.91 -11.34
N VAL A 70 8.68 -9.66 -10.95
CA VAL A 70 7.74 -8.54 -10.99
C VAL A 70 8.49 -7.35 -11.59
N TYR A 71 7.81 -6.59 -12.44
CA TYR A 71 8.34 -5.32 -12.95
C TYR A 71 7.56 -4.15 -12.37
N LEU A 72 8.28 -3.15 -11.85
CA LEU A 72 7.73 -1.84 -11.54
C LEU A 72 8.26 -0.85 -12.57
N TYR A 73 7.37 -0.28 -13.38
CA TYR A 73 7.71 0.82 -14.28
C TYR A 73 7.41 2.13 -13.57
N VAL A 74 8.40 2.99 -13.41
CA VAL A 74 8.28 4.31 -12.77
C VAL A 74 8.45 5.39 -13.84
N GLY A 75 7.45 6.27 -13.94
CA GLY A 75 7.38 7.26 -15.01
C GLY A 75 7.54 6.63 -16.40
N LYS A 76 8.26 7.32 -17.29
CA LYS A 76 8.46 6.91 -18.70
C LYS A 76 9.80 6.20 -18.96
N HIS A 77 10.72 6.20 -18.00
CA HIS A 77 12.14 5.92 -18.29
C HIS A 77 12.80 4.91 -17.34
N GLN A 78 12.09 4.43 -16.32
CA GLN A 78 12.68 3.51 -15.34
C GLN A 78 11.87 2.22 -15.22
N ARG A 79 12.59 1.10 -15.16
CA ARG A 79 12.05 -0.21 -14.79
C ARG A 79 12.86 -0.79 -13.64
N LEU A 80 12.19 -1.21 -12.59
CA LEU A 80 12.77 -2.03 -11.53
C LEU A 80 12.33 -3.48 -11.74
N THR A 81 13.29 -4.39 -11.63
CA THR A 81 13.03 -5.83 -11.59
C THR A 81 13.06 -6.27 -10.13
N GLY A 82 12.00 -6.95 -9.72
CA GLY A 82 11.79 -7.42 -8.36
C GLY A 82 11.14 -8.79 -8.31
N GLU A 83 10.76 -9.21 -7.12
CA GLU A 83 10.17 -10.51 -6.85
C GLU A 83 9.20 -10.41 -5.66
N VAL A 84 8.26 -11.34 -5.59
CA VAL A 84 7.36 -11.52 -4.44
C VAL A 84 8.01 -12.47 -3.45
N LYS A 85 8.16 -12.03 -2.21
CA LYS A 85 8.72 -12.84 -1.12
C LYS A 85 7.70 -13.06 -0.03
N LYS A 86 7.62 -14.31 0.44
CA LYS A 86 6.97 -14.63 1.69
C LYS A 86 7.77 -14.03 2.85
N LEU A 87 7.08 -13.37 3.77
CA LEU A 87 7.70 -12.79 4.96
C LEU A 87 8.01 -13.92 5.96
N PRO A 88 9.19 -13.93 6.60
CA PRO A 88 9.51 -14.89 7.66
C PRO A 88 8.53 -14.80 8.85
N LYS A 89 8.04 -13.58 9.12
CA LYS A 89 6.99 -13.29 10.10
C LYS A 89 5.95 -12.40 9.43
N ALA A 90 4.68 -12.73 9.59
CA ALA A 90 3.59 -11.89 9.09
C ALA A 90 3.60 -10.53 9.80
N ILE A 91 3.24 -9.47 9.08
CA ILE A 91 3.17 -8.10 9.59
C ILE A 91 1.69 -7.73 9.73
N ALA A 92 1.31 -7.23 10.90
CA ALA A 92 -0.02 -6.66 11.12
C ALA A 92 -0.01 -5.16 10.80
N VAL A 93 -0.93 -4.73 9.94
CA VAL A 93 -1.23 -3.31 9.72
C VAL A 93 -2.26 -2.91 10.76
N ILE A 94 -1.91 -1.96 11.63
CA ILE A 94 -2.77 -1.52 12.73
C ILE A 94 -3.13 -0.05 12.49
N ARG A 95 -4.42 0.26 12.60
CA ARG A 95 -4.94 1.62 12.59
C ARG A 95 -5.30 2.02 14.01
N LYS A 96 -4.73 3.13 14.48
CA LYS A 96 -5.18 3.79 15.71
C LYS A 96 -6.45 4.58 15.38
N ARG A 97 -7.53 4.34 16.12
CA ARG A 97 -8.73 5.19 16.04
C ARG A 97 -8.53 6.36 17.01
N ASN A 98 -8.54 7.58 16.50
CA ASN A 98 -8.70 8.73 17.36
C ASN A 98 -10.15 8.74 17.83
N SER A 99 -10.38 8.72 19.14
CA SER A 99 -11.68 8.93 19.73
C SER A 99 -12.07 10.40 19.58
N GLU A 100 -12.36 10.86 18.35
CA GLU A 100 -13.03 12.14 18.11
C GLU A 100 -14.52 11.94 18.38
N GLY A 101 -14.84 11.89 19.66
CA GLY A 101 -16.16 11.62 20.17
C GLY A 101 -16.15 11.79 21.68
N GLY A 102 -15.86 13.01 22.14
CA GLY A 102 -16.19 13.46 23.48
C GLY A 102 -17.70 13.47 23.70
N GLY A 103 -18.32 12.30 23.66
CA GLY A 103 -19.68 12.04 24.10
C GLY A 103 -19.64 11.72 25.58
N GLN A 104 -20.05 12.69 26.39
CA GLN A 104 -20.49 12.60 27.77
C GLN A 104 -20.64 11.16 28.30
N ASN A 105 -19.64 10.67 29.05
CA ASN A 105 -19.92 9.73 30.12
C ASN A 105 -20.11 10.53 31.41
N VAL A 106 -21.37 10.82 31.67
CA VAL A 106 -21.88 11.22 32.97
C VAL A 106 -21.49 10.12 33.98
N GLY A 107 -20.61 10.48 34.91
CA GLY A 107 -20.44 9.83 36.22
C GLY A 107 -19.93 8.39 36.24
N ALA A 108 -18.65 8.21 36.58
CA ALA A 108 -18.21 7.17 37.53
C ALA A 108 -16.73 7.35 37.90
N ALA A 109 -16.54 7.76 39.15
CA ALA A 109 -15.47 7.40 40.10
C ALA A 109 -13.99 7.45 39.70
N GLU A 110 -13.24 8.15 40.55
CA GLU A 110 -11.79 8.13 40.72
C GLU A 110 -11.21 6.70 40.66
N GLY A 111 -10.25 6.49 39.75
CA GLY A 111 -9.50 5.24 39.64
C GLY A 111 -8.82 5.09 38.28
N GLU A 112 -7.55 5.51 38.21
CA GLU A 112 -6.52 5.12 37.24
C GLU A 112 -6.99 4.43 35.95
N LYS A 113 -7.31 5.19 34.89
CA LYS A 113 -7.38 4.61 33.53
C LYS A 113 -6.81 5.60 32.52
N GLY A 114 -5.55 5.36 32.14
CA GLY A 114 -4.97 5.97 30.95
C GLY A 114 -5.91 5.78 29.77
N ALA A 115 -6.10 6.83 28.98
CA ALA A 115 -6.95 6.83 27.80
C ALA A 115 -6.71 5.53 27.01
N THR A 116 -7.71 4.66 26.94
CA THR A 116 -7.62 3.41 26.19
C THR A 116 -7.59 3.75 24.72
N GLU A 117 -6.39 3.83 24.15
CA GLU A 117 -6.21 4.00 22.72
C GLU A 117 -6.78 2.77 22.01
N GLU A 118 -7.82 2.95 21.20
CA GLU A 118 -8.41 1.87 20.43
C GLU A 118 -7.54 1.56 19.20
N LEU A 119 -6.98 0.35 19.18
CA LEU A 119 -6.18 -0.17 18.08
C LEU A 119 -6.99 -1.22 17.30
N GLU A 120 -7.05 -1.06 15.99
CA GLU A 120 -7.75 -1.95 15.08
C GLU A 120 -6.75 -2.62 14.13
N VAL A 121 -6.78 -3.95 14.05
CA VAL A 121 -6.01 -4.67 13.02
C VAL A 121 -6.74 -4.57 11.70
N VAL A 122 -6.13 -3.85 10.75
CA VAL A 122 -6.67 -3.64 9.41
C VAL A 122 -6.36 -4.84 8.52
N GLU A 123 -5.15 -5.38 8.60
CA GLU A 123 -4.72 -6.47 7.72
C GLU A 123 -3.52 -7.24 8.27
N ILE A 124 -3.36 -8.51 7.87
CA ILE A 124 -2.19 -9.34 8.15
C ILE A 124 -1.48 -9.67 6.85
N VAL A 125 -0.38 -8.98 6.59
CA VAL A 125 0.44 -9.14 5.37
C VAL A 125 1.42 -10.30 5.55
N LYS A 126 1.38 -11.26 4.62
CA LYS A 126 2.26 -12.45 4.61
C LYS A 126 3.31 -12.43 3.50
N TYR A 127 3.16 -11.55 2.52
CA TYR A 127 4.02 -11.44 1.35
C TYR A 127 4.37 -9.97 1.09
N LYS A 128 5.55 -9.72 0.52
CA LYS A 128 5.98 -8.40 0.05
C LYS A 128 6.45 -8.46 -1.40
N ILE A 129 6.32 -7.37 -2.14
CA ILE A 129 6.99 -7.16 -3.42
C ILE A 129 8.29 -6.42 -3.14
N LEU A 130 9.42 -7.03 -3.47
CA LEU A 130 10.74 -6.50 -3.19
C LEU A 130 11.44 -6.07 -4.48
N PHE A 131 11.90 -4.82 -4.51
CA PHE A 131 12.78 -4.26 -5.53
C PHE A 131 14.11 -3.86 -4.90
N SER A 132 15.11 -4.75 -4.96
CA SER A 132 16.45 -4.54 -4.39
C SER A 132 17.55 -4.25 -5.42
N ILE A 133 17.20 -4.26 -6.72
CA ILE A 133 18.13 -4.05 -7.83
C ILE A 133 18.04 -2.60 -8.30
N ARG A 134 19.15 -2.04 -8.81
CA ARG A 134 19.16 -0.70 -9.40
C ARG A 134 18.14 -0.61 -10.55
N PRO A 135 17.44 0.53 -10.71
CA PRO A 135 16.56 0.74 -11.84
C PRO A 135 17.32 0.62 -13.16
N GLU A 136 16.70 -0.05 -14.12
CA GLU A 136 17.16 -0.14 -15.51
C GLU A 136 16.49 0.95 -16.34
N PRO A 137 17.23 1.61 -17.26
CA PRO A 137 16.61 2.53 -18.20
C PRO A 137 15.70 1.77 -19.15
N VAL A 138 14.52 2.33 -19.43
CA VAL A 138 13.67 1.89 -20.53
C VAL A 138 13.69 2.94 -21.63
N GLY A 139 14.13 2.54 -22.82
CA GLY A 139 14.14 3.38 -24.00
C GLY A 139 12.77 3.46 -24.66
N THR A 140 12.53 4.56 -25.36
CA THR A 140 11.58 4.64 -26.48
C THR A 140 12.14 3.94 -27.71
#